data_AF-A0A258B4D2-F1
#
_entry.id   AF-A0A258B4D2-F1
#
_cell.length_a   1.000
_cell.length_b   1.000
_cell.length_c   1.000
_cell.angle_alpha   90.00
_cell.angle_beta   90.00
_cell.angle_gamma   90.00
#
_symmetry.space_group_name_H-M   'P 1'
#
loop_
_entity.id
_entity.type
_entity.pdbx_description
1 polymer ?
#
loop_
_entity_poly.entity_id
_entity_poly.type
_entity_poly.pdbx_seq_one_letter_code
_entity_poly.pdbx_strand_id
1 'polypeptide(L)'
;MFTAIDSKGKIAFHQIYKPTGERVRQKLVAGDVEIDRADIVKGYEVEKDEYVLFDPEEIKELKIPSSKAMELVRFVPYDAVDAIYFDTPYYLAPSKKADLATFTVIRDSMRELKVMGLGQIVIAGSERLCAIKPCGPGLLLETLHYADEIKKSGYVFGDIKDVKADADEKDLAKQLIKRKVGDFEPDAFHDRYTDALRELVEARIEDRTPALPVERP
;
A
#
# COMPACT_ATOMS: atom_id res chain seq x y z
N MET A 1 -8.02 -12.12 8.12
CA MET A 1 -7.13 -11.18 7.41
C MET A 1 -7.46 -9.78 7.90
N PHE A 2 -6.45 -9.00 8.23
CA PHE A 2 -6.60 -7.64 8.77
C PHE A 2 -5.60 -6.72 8.06
N THR A 3 -5.97 -5.48 7.75
CA THR A 3 -5.03 -4.52 7.15
C THR A 3 -3.86 -4.27 8.10
N ALA A 4 -2.62 -4.30 7.59
CA ALA A 4 -1.43 -4.10 8.43
C ALA A 4 -1.08 -2.61 8.64
N ILE A 5 -1.66 -1.72 7.83
CA ILE A 5 -1.49 -0.27 7.90
C ILE A 5 -2.74 0.36 8.52
N ASP A 6 -2.55 1.20 9.54
CA ASP A 6 -3.60 2.06 10.09
C ASP A 6 -3.44 3.49 9.53
N SER A 7 -4.53 4.09 9.05
CA SER A 7 -4.55 5.48 8.61
C SER A 7 -4.73 6.49 9.74
N LYS A 8 -4.97 6.05 10.98
CA LYS A 8 -5.25 6.92 12.15
C LYS A 8 -4.16 7.93 12.48
N GLY A 9 -2.93 7.73 12.02
CA GLY A 9 -1.85 8.70 12.20
C GLY A 9 -2.03 9.99 11.39
N LYS A 10 -2.88 9.99 10.35
CA LYS A 10 -3.08 11.16 9.47
C LYS A 10 -4.11 12.12 10.07
N ILE A 11 -3.72 13.38 10.27
CA ILE A 11 -4.66 14.46 10.60
C ILE A 11 -5.54 14.73 9.38
N ALA A 12 -6.84 14.50 9.52
CA ALA A 12 -7.81 14.75 8.45
C ALA A 12 -8.61 16.01 8.75
N PHE A 13 -8.46 17.03 7.91
CA PHE A 13 -9.26 18.24 8.00
C PHE A 13 -10.60 18.06 7.29
N HIS A 14 -11.67 18.54 7.92
CA HIS A 14 -12.93 18.72 7.23
C HIS A 14 -12.94 20.06 6.50
N GLN A 15 -13.51 20.08 5.30
CA GLN A 15 -13.78 21.33 4.60
C GLN A 15 -14.94 22.04 5.29
N ILE A 16 -14.73 23.28 5.69
CA ILE A 16 -15.70 24.12 6.41
C ILE A 16 -16.00 25.35 5.56
N TYR A 17 -17.28 25.66 5.33
CA TYR A 17 -17.70 26.87 4.64
C TYR A 17 -17.47 28.07 5.56
N LYS A 18 -16.44 28.87 5.26
CA LYS A 18 -15.92 29.94 6.13
C LYS A 18 -17.00 30.91 6.67
N PRO A 19 -18.00 31.36 5.89
CA PRO A 19 -19.02 32.29 6.39
C PRO A 19 -19.99 31.70 7.41
N THR A 20 -20.37 30.41 7.30
CA THR A 20 -21.36 29.78 8.20
C THR A 20 -20.75 28.85 9.24
N GLY A 21 -19.49 28.42 9.04
CA GLY A 21 -18.86 27.41 9.89
C GLY A 21 -19.38 26.00 9.66
N GLU A 22 -20.24 25.78 8.68
CA GLU A 22 -20.83 24.47 8.40
C GLU A 22 -19.86 23.58 7.60
N ARG A 23 -19.92 22.28 7.87
CA ARG A 23 -19.13 21.30 7.12
C ARG A 23 -19.65 21.17 5.69
N VAL A 24 -18.75 21.31 4.72
CA VAL A 24 -19.03 21.08 3.30
C VAL A 24 -19.36 19.61 3.07
N ARG A 25 -20.45 19.37 2.32
CA ARG A 25 -20.85 18.05 1.84
C ARG A 25 -20.77 18.04 0.31
N GLN A 26 -20.21 16.97 -0.24
CA GLN A 26 -20.18 16.77 -1.69
C GLN A 26 -21.46 16.09 -2.15
N LYS A 27 -21.96 16.52 -3.31
CA LYS A 27 -23.11 15.93 -4.00
C LYS A 27 -22.64 15.42 -5.37
N LEU A 28 -23.25 14.34 -5.85
CA LEU A 28 -23.00 13.83 -7.18
C LEU A 28 -23.91 14.57 -8.15
N VAL A 29 -23.34 15.07 -9.25
CA VAL A 29 -24.07 15.90 -10.22
C VAL A 29 -23.71 15.42 -11.62
N ALA A 30 -24.71 15.25 -12.48
CA ALA A 30 -24.56 15.01 -13.91
C ALA A 30 -25.22 16.17 -14.68
N GLY A 31 -24.43 16.91 -15.46
CA GLY A 31 -24.88 18.18 -16.03
C GLY A 31 -25.26 19.15 -14.92
N ASP A 32 -26.53 19.55 -14.87
CA ASP A 32 -27.10 20.45 -13.85
C ASP A 32 -27.97 19.72 -12.81
N VAL A 33 -28.00 18.38 -12.81
CA VAL A 33 -28.90 17.57 -11.99
C VAL A 33 -28.12 16.82 -10.91
N GLU A 34 -28.56 16.95 -9.65
CA GLU A 34 -28.10 16.10 -8.55
C GLU A 34 -28.64 14.68 -8.70
N ILE A 35 -27.75 13.68 -8.59
CA ILE A 35 -28.06 12.27 -8.84
C ILE A 35 -27.71 11.39 -7.64
N ASP A 36 -28.37 10.24 -7.53
CA ASP A 36 -28.01 9.21 -6.57
C ASP A 36 -26.88 8.32 -7.11
N ARG A 37 -26.12 7.67 -6.22
CA ARG A 37 -25.15 6.65 -6.61
C ARG A 37 -25.81 5.46 -7.30
N ALA A 38 -27.05 5.15 -6.96
CA ALA A 38 -27.80 4.04 -7.58
C ALA A 38 -28.03 4.25 -9.08
N ASP A 39 -28.07 5.50 -9.55
CA ASP A 39 -28.30 5.84 -10.95
C ASP A 39 -26.98 5.87 -11.76
N ILE A 40 -25.83 5.56 -11.13
CA ILE A 40 -24.52 5.58 -11.77
C ILE A 40 -24.17 4.19 -12.32
N VAL A 41 -24.09 4.10 -13.65
CA VAL A 41 -23.54 2.94 -14.36
C VAL A 41 -22.05 3.13 -14.67
N LYS A 42 -21.34 2.06 -15.01
CA LYS A 42 -19.94 2.13 -15.44
C LYS A 42 -19.86 2.25 -16.96
N GLY A 43 -19.07 3.18 -17.47
CA GLY A 43 -18.77 3.31 -18.90
C GLY A 43 -17.30 3.01 -19.19
N TYR A 44 -17.03 2.30 -20.28
CA TYR A 44 -15.68 2.16 -20.85
C TYR A 44 -15.62 2.97 -22.15
N GLU A 45 -14.68 3.92 -22.22
CA GLU A 45 -14.49 4.77 -23.39
C GLU A 45 -13.79 3.98 -24.51
N VAL A 46 -14.47 3.79 -25.64
CA VAL A 46 -13.93 3.09 -26.81
C VAL A 46 -13.36 4.06 -27.85
N GLU A 47 -14.00 5.21 -27.98
CA GLU A 47 -13.54 6.37 -28.74
C GLU A 47 -13.86 7.63 -27.94
N LYS A 48 -13.28 8.77 -28.33
CA LYS A 48 -13.47 10.03 -27.63
C LYS A 48 -14.97 10.35 -27.48
N ASP A 49 -15.42 10.46 -26.23
CA ASP A 49 -16.82 10.71 -25.87
C ASP A 49 -17.82 9.58 -26.25
N GLU A 50 -17.34 8.39 -26.63
CA GLU A 50 -18.15 7.20 -26.92
C GLU A 50 -17.91 6.10 -25.88
N TYR A 51 -18.98 5.72 -25.17
CA TYR A 51 -18.90 4.81 -24.03
C TYR A 51 -19.76 3.56 -24.23
N VAL A 52 -19.16 2.40 -23.99
CA VAL A 52 -19.89 1.16 -23.75
C VAL A 52 -20.28 1.11 -22.29
N LEU A 53 -21.58 1.00 -22.01
CA LEU A 53 -22.12 0.96 -20.65
C LEU A 53 -22.18 -0.46 -20.13
N PHE A 54 -21.87 -0.63 -18.85
CA PHE A 54 -21.92 -1.89 -18.14
C PHE A 54 -22.82 -1.76 -16.91
N ASP A 55 -23.70 -2.73 -16.73
CA ASP A 55 -24.50 -2.83 -15.51
C ASP A 55 -23.58 -3.20 -14.33
N PRO A 56 -23.66 -2.50 -13.19
CA PRO A 56 -22.98 -2.92 -11.97
C PRO A 56 -23.21 -4.39 -11.57
N GLU A 57 -24.38 -4.96 -11.85
CA GLU A 57 -24.70 -6.37 -11.59
C GLU A 57 -24.00 -7.33 -12.56
N GLU A 58 -23.89 -6.99 -13.86
CA GLU A 58 -23.12 -7.78 -14.84
C GLU A 58 -21.65 -7.92 -14.40
N ILE A 59 -21.06 -6.82 -13.92
CA ILE A 59 -19.70 -6.83 -13.38
C ILE A 59 -19.60 -7.60 -12.06
N LYS A 60 -20.66 -7.62 -11.25
CA LYS A 60 -20.70 -8.44 -10.03
C LYS A 60 -20.79 -9.92 -10.35
N GLU A 61 -21.51 -10.32 -11.39
CA GLU A 61 -21.59 -11.72 -11.84
C GLU A 61 -20.25 -12.24 -12.38
N LEU A 62 -19.45 -11.36 -12.99
CA LEU A 62 -18.06 -11.66 -13.39
C LEU A 62 -17.12 -11.89 -12.20
N LYS A 63 -17.50 -11.52 -10.97
CA LYS A 63 -16.63 -11.74 -9.81
C LYS A 63 -16.46 -13.24 -9.61
N ILE A 64 -15.21 -13.68 -9.70
CA ILE A 64 -14.80 -15.05 -9.40
C ILE A 64 -15.41 -15.44 -8.05
N PRO A 65 -16.14 -16.58 -7.95
CA PRO A 65 -16.73 -17.03 -6.70
C PRO A 65 -15.68 -16.94 -5.61
N SER A 66 -15.94 -16.17 -4.56
CA SER A 66 -14.95 -15.90 -3.53
C SER A 66 -14.68 -17.19 -2.75
N SER A 67 -13.71 -17.99 -3.21
CA SER A 67 -12.98 -18.88 -2.34
C SER A 67 -12.28 -17.98 -1.32
N LYS A 68 -12.68 -18.08 -0.05
CA LYS A 68 -11.92 -17.47 1.05
C LYS A 68 -10.58 -18.19 1.28
N ALA A 69 -10.30 -19.26 0.54
CA ALA A 69 -9.05 -19.99 0.62
C ALA A 69 -8.04 -19.39 -0.36
N MET A 70 -6.88 -19.03 0.18
CA MET A 70 -5.70 -18.69 -0.59
C MET A 70 -5.14 -19.97 -1.20
N GLU A 71 -4.87 -19.95 -2.50
CA GLU A 71 -4.17 -21.02 -3.19
C GLU A 71 -2.68 -20.74 -3.16
N LEU A 72 -1.89 -21.65 -2.58
CA LEU A 72 -0.45 -21.52 -2.52
C LEU A 72 0.20 -22.31 -3.65
N VAL A 73 0.93 -21.62 -4.52
CA VAL A 73 1.48 -22.19 -5.75
C VAL A 73 2.93 -22.62 -5.58
N ARG A 74 3.75 -21.84 -4.86
CA ARG A 74 5.18 -22.13 -4.67
C ARG A 74 5.80 -21.40 -3.49
N PHE A 75 6.98 -21.82 -3.09
CA PHE A 75 7.84 -21.10 -2.15
C PHE A 75 9.09 -20.57 -2.85
N VAL A 76 9.52 -19.36 -2.48
CA VAL A 76 10.72 -18.69 -3.00
C VAL A 76 11.50 -18.03 -1.86
N PRO A 77 12.83 -17.83 -1.97
CA PRO A 77 13.60 -17.03 -1.01
C PRO A 77 13.02 -15.63 -0.80
N TYR A 78 13.25 -15.03 0.38
CA TYR A 78 12.70 -13.71 0.69
C TYR A 78 13.14 -12.57 -0.23
N ASP A 79 14.28 -12.71 -0.89
CA ASP A 79 14.88 -11.74 -1.81
C ASP A 79 14.61 -12.05 -3.29
N ALA A 80 13.82 -13.09 -3.58
CA ALA A 80 13.53 -13.50 -4.95
C ALA A 80 12.53 -12.61 -5.68
N VAL A 81 11.73 -11.83 -4.94
CA VAL A 81 10.73 -10.91 -5.49
C VAL A 81 11.22 -9.48 -5.31
N ASP A 82 11.33 -8.74 -6.41
CA ASP A 82 11.74 -7.34 -6.39
C ASP A 82 10.68 -6.48 -5.65
N ALA A 83 11.14 -5.47 -4.89
CA ALA A 83 10.29 -4.57 -4.14
C ALA A 83 9.20 -3.90 -4.99
N ILE A 84 9.47 -3.70 -6.30
CA ILE A 84 8.51 -3.08 -7.23
C ILE A 84 7.20 -3.86 -7.39
N TYR A 85 7.20 -5.16 -7.06
CA TYR A 85 5.99 -5.98 -7.15
C TYR A 85 5.10 -5.87 -5.92
N PHE A 86 5.61 -5.43 -4.77
CA PHE A 86 4.82 -5.41 -3.52
C PHE A 86 3.90 -4.19 -3.45
N ASP A 87 2.67 -4.42 -2.99
CA ASP A 87 1.63 -3.39 -2.83
C ASP A 87 1.14 -3.33 -1.37
N THR A 88 0.00 -3.95 -1.06
CA THR A 88 -0.70 -3.71 0.20
C THR A 88 -0.47 -4.86 1.19
N PRO A 89 0.01 -4.56 2.43
CA PRO A 89 0.22 -5.57 3.46
C PRO A 89 -1.02 -5.84 4.32
N TYR A 90 -1.18 -7.11 4.71
CA TYR A 90 -2.25 -7.64 5.56
C TYR A 90 -1.69 -8.66 6.56
N TYR A 91 -2.17 -8.61 7.81
CA TYR A 91 -1.93 -9.66 8.78
C TYR A 91 -2.88 -10.85 8.57
N LEU A 92 -2.30 -12.05 8.55
CA LEU A 92 -2.99 -13.31 8.50
C LEU A 92 -2.84 -14.07 9.82
N ALA A 93 -3.98 -14.56 10.30
CA ALA A 93 -4.12 -15.40 11.48
C ALA A 93 -5.15 -16.50 11.18
N PRO A 94 -5.03 -17.68 11.83
CA PRO A 94 -5.96 -18.78 11.63
C PRO A 94 -7.37 -18.38 12.07
N SER A 95 -8.37 -18.79 11.28
CA SER A 95 -9.78 -18.48 11.57
C SER A 95 -10.38 -19.33 12.70
N LYS A 96 -9.89 -20.56 12.88
CA LYS A 96 -10.39 -21.50 13.88
C LYS A 96 -9.22 -22.06 14.69
N LYS A 97 -9.49 -22.40 15.96
CA LYS A 97 -8.48 -23.02 16.84
C LYS A 97 -7.95 -24.36 16.28
N ALA A 98 -8.80 -25.12 15.60
CA ALA A 98 -8.42 -26.39 14.98
C ALA A 98 -7.32 -26.23 13.91
N ASP A 99 -7.24 -25.07 13.26
CA ASP A 99 -6.28 -24.80 12.19
C ASP A 99 -4.92 -24.31 12.73
N LEU A 100 -4.82 -24.03 14.03
CA LEU A 100 -3.64 -23.40 14.64
C LEU A 100 -2.39 -24.28 14.54
N ALA A 101 -2.52 -25.60 14.70
CA ALA A 101 -1.40 -26.52 14.61
C ALA A 101 -0.79 -26.50 13.20
N THR A 102 -1.61 -26.70 12.16
CA THR A 102 -1.19 -26.66 10.76
C THR A 102 -0.62 -25.30 10.38
N PHE A 103 -1.27 -24.21 10.81
CA PHE A 103 -0.79 -22.84 10.59
C PHE A 103 0.60 -22.62 11.19
N THR A 104 0.81 -23.09 12.43
CA THR A 104 2.08 -22.96 13.14
C THR A 104 3.19 -23.72 12.45
N VAL A 105 2.94 -24.97 12.04
CA VAL A 105 3.91 -25.80 11.31
C VAL A 105 4.34 -25.11 10.03
N ILE A 106 3.39 -24.65 9.20
CA ILE A 106 3.72 -23.95 7.94
C ILE A 106 4.53 -22.68 8.21
N ARG A 107 4.08 -21.83 9.15
CA ARG A 107 4.76 -20.58 9.51
C ARG A 107 6.20 -20.83 9.96
N ASP A 108 6.43 -21.83 10.81
CA ASP A 108 7.74 -22.09 11.39
C ASP A 108 8.67 -22.75 10.37
N SER A 109 8.16 -23.67 9.54
CA SER A 109 8.92 -24.23 8.41
C SER A 109 9.36 -23.15 7.41
N MET A 110 8.49 -22.21 7.05
CA MET A 110 8.85 -21.08 6.19
C MET A 110 9.95 -20.20 6.82
N ARG A 111 9.90 -20.01 8.14
CA ARG A 111 10.86 -19.20 8.89
C ARG A 111 12.25 -19.84 8.88
N GLU A 112 12.31 -21.14 9.16
CA GLU A 112 13.55 -21.91 9.16
C GLU A 112 14.20 -21.92 7.78
N LEU A 113 13.39 -22.10 6.73
CA LEU A 113 13.85 -22.15 5.35
C LEU A 113 14.13 -20.76 4.75
N LYS A 114 13.76 -19.67 5.44
CA LYS A 114 13.85 -18.28 4.96
C LYS A 114 13.16 -18.06 3.61
N VAL A 115 11.96 -18.62 3.47
CA VAL A 115 11.15 -18.56 2.25
C VAL A 115 9.81 -17.87 2.47
N MET A 116 9.32 -17.23 1.42
CA MET A 116 7.94 -16.77 1.31
C MET A 116 7.17 -17.67 0.35
N GLY A 117 5.86 -17.75 0.56
CA GLY A 117 4.95 -18.49 -0.28
C GLY A 117 4.24 -17.55 -1.26
N LEU A 118 4.18 -17.92 -2.54
CA LEU A 118 3.46 -17.18 -3.58
C LEU A 118 2.16 -17.89 -3.92
N GLY A 119 1.11 -17.11 -4.16
CA GLY A 119 -0.22 -17.66 -4.40
C GLY A 119 -1.20 -16.63 -4.94
N GLN A 120 -2.45 -17.05 -5.02
CA GLN A 120 -3.57 -16.21 -5.41
C GLN A 120 -4.60 -16.16 -4.29
N ILE A 121 -5.23 -15.00 -4.13
CA ILE A 121 -6.28 -14.75 -3.16
C ILE A 121 -7.33 -13.80 -3.73
N VAL A 122 -8.61 -14.04 -3.42
CA VAL A 122 -9.69 -13.12 -3.79
C VAL A 122 -9.88 -12.07 -2.69
N ILE A 123 -9.65 -10.79 -3.03
CA ILE A 123 -9.86 -9.65 -2.14
C ILE A 123 -10.85 -8.69 -2.82
N ALA A 124 -11.93 -8.35 -2.10
CA ALA A 124 -12.99 -7.44 -2.59
C ALA A 124 -13.65 -7.86 -3.93
N GLY A 125 -13.59 -9.14 -4.30
CA GLY A 125 -14.17 -9.68 -5.53
C GLY A 125 -13.21 -9.70 -6.72
N SER A 126 -11.93 -9.39 -6.51
CA SER A 126 -10.89 -9.53 -7.53
C SER A 126 -9.82 -10.50 -7.02
N GLU A 127 -9.39 -11.42 -7.87
CA GLU A 127 -8.21 -12.23 -7.59
C GLU A 127 -6.96 -11.34 -7.65
N ARG A 128 -6.05 -11.58 -6.72
CA ARG A 128 -4.76 -10.90 -6.62
C ARG A 128 -3.67 -11.92 -6.42
N LEU A 129 -2.54 -11.70 -7.09
CA LEU A 129 -1.29 -12.35 -6.73
C LEU A 129 -0.88 -11.89 -5.33
N CYS A 130 -0.32 -12.78 -4.53
CA CYS A 130 0.14 -12.44 -3.19
C CYS A 130 1.39 -13.22 -2.78
N ALA A 131 2.15 -12.64 -1.86
CA ALA A 131 3.20 -13.30 -1.13
C ALA A 131 2.82 -13.41 0.35
N ILE A 132 3.11 -14.55 0.99
CA ILE A 132 3.00 -14.73 2.42
C ILE A 132 4.36 -15.01 3.05
N LYS A 133 4.64 -14.41 4.20
CA LYS A 133 5.86 -14.68 4.96
C LYS A 133 5.61 -14.70 6.47
N PRO A 134 6.40 -15.43 7.27
CA PRO A 134 6.34 -15.39 8.73
C PRO A 134 6.46 -13.98 9.28
N CYS A 135 5.56 -13.60 10.19
CA CYS A 135 5.55 -12.29 10.85
C CYS A 135 5.08 -12.43 12.30
N GLY A 136 6.03 -12.39 13.25
CA GLY A 136 5.72 -12.60 14.67
C GLY A 136 5.02 -13.94 14.90
N PRO A 137 3.87 -14.00 15.61
CA PRO A 137 3.08 -15.22 15.75
C PRO A 137 2.19 -15.53 14.53
N GLY A 138 2.10 -14.64 13.54
CA GLY A 138 1.25 -14.78 12.37
C GLY A 138 2.03 -14.92 11.06
N LEU A 139 1.33 -14.62 9.97
CA LEU A 139 1.90 -14.42 8.64
C LEU A 139 1.59 -12.99 8.18
N LEU A 140 2.51 -12.37 7.45
CA LEU A 140 2.24 -11.18 6.65
C LEU A 140 1.91 -11.64 5.24
N LEU A 141 0.77 -11.21 4.73
CA LEU A 141 0.40 -11.29 3.32
C LEU A 141 0.64 -9.93 2.68
N GLU A 142 1.27 -9.90 1.53
CA GLU A 142 1.41 -8.70 0.72
C GLU A 142 0.82 -9.00 -0.66
N THR A 143 -0.10 -8.14 -1.13
CA THR A 143 -0.56 -8.22 -2.51
C THR A 143 0.58 -7.86 -3.45
N LEU A 144 0.60 -8.51 -4.61
CA LEU A 144 1.60 -8.27 -5.64
C LEU A 144 0.94 -7.71 -6.90
N HIS A 145 1.64 -6.79 -7.56
CA HIS A 145 1.34 -6.36 -8.91
C HIS A 145 1.62 -7.49 -9.92
N TYR A 146 0.82 -7.56 -10.97
CA TYR A 146 1.12 -8.38 -12.14
C TYR A 146 2.21 -7.74 -12.99
N ALA A 147 2.91 -8.56 -13.78
CA ALA A 147 4.06 -8.11 -14.56
C ALA A 147 3.73 -7.06 -15.62
N ASP A 148 2.49 -7.05 -16.12
CA ASP A 148 1.96 -6.08 -17.09
C ASP A 148 1.59 -4.73 -16.46
N GLU A 149 1.35 -4.69 -15.15
CA GLU A 149 1.17 -3.45 -14.39
C GLU A 149 2.50 -2.71 -14.15
N ILE A 150 3.62 -3.43 -14.23
CA ILE A 150 4.95 -2.86 -14.00
C ILE A 150 5.51 -2.23 -15.27
N LYS A 151 5.69 -0.91 -15.24
CA LYS A 151 6.37 -0.18 -16.31
C LYS A 151 7.86 -0.56 -16.34
N LYS A 152 8.35 -0.99 -17.51
CA LYS A 152 9.78 -1.25 -17.72
C LYS A 152 10.59 0.01 -17.46
N SER A 153 11.69 -0.09 -16.73
CA SER A 153 12.50 1.08 -16.32
C SER A 153 13.23 1.81 -17.46
N GLY A 154 13.26 1.24 -18.68
CA GLY A 154 13.98 1.78 -19.83
C GLY A 154 13.55 3.19 -20.27
N TYR A 155 12.30 3.62 -20.01
CA TYR A 155 11.88 5.00 -20.31
C TYR A 155 12.52 6.04 -19.37
N VAL A 156 13.03 5.62 -18.21
CA VAL A 156 13.73 6.49 -17.24
C VAL A 156 15.23 6.33 -17.37
N PHE A 157 15.72 5.09 -17.53
CA PHE A 157 17.15 4.78 -17.44
C PHE A 157 17.82 4.56 -18.81
N GLY A 158 17.10 4.66 -19.92
CA GLY A 158 17.61 4.35 -21.26
C GLY A 158 18.85 5.16 -21.66
N ASP A 159 18.96 6.40 -21.20
CA ASP A 159 20.09 7.29 -21.49
C ASP A 159 21.25 7.15 -20.47
N ILE A 160 21.05 6.38 -19.40
CA ILE A 160 22.08 6.13 -18.39
C ILE A 160 23.05 5.11 -18.95
N LYS A 161 24.22 5.59 -19.37
CA LYS A 161 25.31 4.72 -19.84
C LYS A 161 25.86 3.91 -18.67
N ASP A 162 26.02 2.60 -18.89
CA ASP A 162 26.76 1.75 -17.96
C ASP A 162 28.26 2.05 -18.06
N VAL A 163 28.72 2.98 -17.22
CA VAL A 163 30.12 3.41 -17.16
C VAL A 163 30.78 2.81 -15.94
N LYS A 164 31.94 2.19 -16.14
CA LYS A 164 32.75 1.67 -15.05
C LYS A 164 33.24 2.83 -14.18
N ALA A 165 32.82 2.85 -12.92
CA ALA A 165 33.29 3.81 -11.92
C ALA A 165 34.81 3.67 -11.67
N ASP A 166 35.47 4.78 -11.39
CA ASP A 166 36.85 4.79 -10.95
C ASP A 166 37.02 4.03 -9.62
N ALA A 167 38.13 3.31 -9.48
CA ALA A 167 38.33 2.42 -8.33
C ALA A 167 38.52 3.19 -7.02
N ASP A 168 39.26 4.31 -7.05
CA ASP A 168 39.55 5.12 -5.87
C ASP A 168 38.30 5.88 -5.43
N GLU A 169 37.54 6.45 -6.37
CA GLU A 169 36.24 7.08 -6.10
C GLU A 169 35.25 6.08 -5.50
N LYS A 170 35.18 4.88 -6.06
CA LYS A 170 34.31 3.80 -5.55
C LYS A 170 34.71 3.38 -4.15
N ASP A 171 36.00 3.31 -3.84
CA ASP A 171 36.47 2.91 -2.52
C ASP A 171 36.25 4.01 -1.47
N LEU A 172 36.42 5.29 -1.83
CA LEU A 172 36.02 6.41 -0.98
C LEU A 172 34.51 6.37 -0.69
N ALA A 173 33.69 6.20 -1.72
CA ALA A 173 32.23 6.09 -1.57
C ALA A 173 31.83 4.93 -0.65
N LYS A 174 32.47 3.76 -0.78
CA LYS A 174 32.24 2.61 0.12
C LYS A 174 32.55 2.96 1.58
N GLN A 175 33.62 3.70 1.87
CA GLN A 175 33.94 4.09 3.24
C GLN A 175 32.88 5.03 3.83
N LEU A 176 32.41 6.01 3.03
CA LEU A 176 31.35 6.92 3.45
C LEU A 176 30.03 6.18 3.71
N ILE A 177 29.65 5.28 2.81
CA ILE A 177 28.44 4.45 2.96
C ILE A 177 28.57 3.58 4.22
N LYS A 178 29.68 2.87 4.40
CA LYS A 178 29.89 2.00 5.57
C LYS A 178 29.77 2.74 6.90
N ARG A 179 30.20 4.01 6.98
CA ARG A 179 30.04 4.85 8.17
C ARG A 179 28.57 5.25 8.44
N LYS A 180 27.70 5.13 7.45
CA LYS A 180 26.27 5.48 7.51
C LYS A 180 25.33 4.26 7.49
N VAL A 181 25.86 3.05 7.26
CA VAL A 181 25.10 1.81 7.41
C VAL A 181 24.76 1.60 8.89
N GLY A 182 23.50 1.30 9.17
CA GLY A 182 22.98 1.00 10.50
C GLY A 182 21.65 0.27 10.38
N ASP A 183 21.07 -0.08 11.52
CA ASP A 183 19.77 -0.75 11.58
C ASP A 183 18.62 0.21 11.24
N PHE A 184 17.55 -0.32 10.66
CA PHE A 184 16.34 0.45 10.43
C PHE A 184 15.53 0.50 11.73
N GLU A 185 15.53 1.66 12.39
CA GLU A 185 14.72 1.97 13.55
C GLU A 185 13.55 2.86 13.12
N PRO A 186 12.33 2.30 12.89
CA PRO A 186 11.22 3.08 12.34
C PRO A 186 10.85 4.29 13.20
N ASP A 187 10.93 4.14 14.53
CA ASP A 187 10.58 5.17 15.50
C ASP A 187 11.54 6.37 15.48
N ALA A 188 12.73 6.23 14.89
CA ALA A 188 13.65 7.36 14.70
C ALA A 188 13.21 8.31 13.57
N PHE A 189 12.28 7.87 12.71
CA PHE A 189 11.77 8.65 11.58
C PHE A 189 10.39 9.22 11.90
N HIS A 190 10.37 10.47 12.33
CA HIS A 190 9.12 11.19 12.60
C HIS A 190 8.61 11.95 11.36
N ASP A 191 7.30 11.88 11.14
CA ASP A 191 6.60 12.73 10.18
C ASP A 191 6.47 14.14 10.76
N ARG A 192 7.49 14.95 10.51
CA ARG A 192 7.58 16.36 10.93
C ARG A 192 6.39 17.19 10.48
N TYR A 193 5.79 16.86 9.34
CA TYR A 193 4.62 17.56 8.84
C TYR A 193 3.40 17.25 9.71
N THR A 194 3.17 15.96 9.99
CA THR A 194 2.09 15.54 10.91
C THR A 194 2.30 16.11 12.32
N ASP A 195 3.54 16.14 12.83
CA ASP A 195 3.84 16.71 14.14
C ASP A 195 3.60 18.23 14.17
N ALA A 196 4.05 18.95 13.15
CA ALA A 196 3.81 20.40 13.02
C ALA A 196 2.31 20.72 12.86
N LEU A 197 1.56 19.88 12.14
CA LEU A 197 0.11 20.01 12.05
C LEU A 197 -0.57 19.73 13.38
N ARG A 198 -0.12 18.74 14.15
CA ARG A 198 -0.66 18.43 15.49
C ARG A 198 -0.45 19.62 16.43
N GLU A 199 0.76 20.15 16.44
CA GLU A 199 1.11 21.35 17.20
C GLU A 199 0.27 22.56 16.78
N LEU A 200 0.04 22.76 15.47
CA LEU A 200 -0.84 23.83 14.98
C LEU A 200 -2.27 23.68 15.49
N VAL A 201 -2.81 22.45 15.50
CA VAL A 201 -4.15 22.16 16.00
C VAL A 201 -4.23 22.39 17.52
N GLU A 202 -3.29 21.88 18.29
CA GLU A 202 -3.23 22.05 19.74
C GLU A 202 -3.08 23.52 20.14
N ALA A 203 -2.17 24.25 19.48
CA ALA A 203 -2.01 25.68 19.70
C ALA A 203 -3.30 26.47 19.43
N ARG A 204 -4.07 26.06 18.42
CA ARG A 204 -5.36 26.70 18.10
C ARG A 204 -6.45 26.40 19.12
N ILE A 205 -6.44 25.22 19.73
CA ILE A 205 -7.35 24.84 20.82
C ILE A 205 -7.03 25.62 22.10
N GLU A 206 -5.75 25.83 22.38
CA GLU A 206 -5.25 26.51 23.58
C GLU A 206 -5.12 28.04 23.43
N ASP A 207 -5.50 28.60 22.28
CA ASP A 207 -5.37 30.01 21.92
C ASP A 207 -3.95 30.58 22.09
N ARG A 208 -2.95 29.78 21.71
CA ARG A 208 -1.53 30.14 21.72
C ARG A 208 -0.94 30.16 20.31
N THR A 209 0.25 30.77 20.19
CA THR A 209 1.02 30.71 18.95
C THR A 209 1.68 29.33 18.82
N PRO A 210 1.61 28.66 17.65
CA PRO A 210 2.25 27.37 17.44
C PRO A 210 3.78 27.51 17.39
N ALA A 211 4.48 26.52 17.90
CA ALA A 211 5.92 26.41 17.71
C ALA A 211 6.24 26.12 16.24
N LEU A 212 7.21 26.84 15.67
CA LEU A 212 7.67 26.59 14.31
C LEU A 212 8.52 25.31 14.25
N PRO A 213 8.37 24.48 13.20
CA PRO A 213 9.21 23.30 13.04
C PRO A 213 10.68 23.71 12.87
N VAL A 214 11.56 23.03 13.61
CA VAL A 214 13.01 23.28 13.56
C VAL A 214 13.59 22.75 12.25
N GLU A 215 14.24 23.62 11.46
CA GLU A 215 14.99 23.23 10.27
C GLU A 215 16.10 22.22 10.64
N ARG A 216 16.32 21.21 9.80
CA ARG A 216 17.50 20.36 9.93
C ARG A 216 18.66 21.00 9.15
N PRO A 217 19.88 21.03 9.70
CA PRO A 217 21.09 21.27 8.91
C PRO A 217 21.35 20.13 7.93
#